data_AF-A0A9P3MD67-F1
#
_entry.id   AF-A0A9P3MD67-F1
#
_cell.length_a   1.000
_cell.length_b   1.000
_cell.length_c   1.000
_cell.angle_alpha   90.00
_cell.angle_beta   90.00
_cell.angle_gamma   90.00
#
_symmetry.space_group_name_H-M   'P 1'
#
loop_
_entity.id
_entity.type
_entity.pdbx_description
1 polymer ?
#
loop_
_entity_poly.entity_id
_entity_poly.type
_entity_poly.pdbx_seq_one_letter_code
_entity_poly.pdbx_strand_id
1 'polypeptide(L)'
;MAQPRRVQMVAQQIHREVASMLLNDTTLRAAVQPEHALGADKFMSAIATISDVELSADLQVAKVYVSVYGDERGQVVAMEGLRAKAAYVRSGVGRKMKLRFAPEVRFIQDDSMERGSRVLSILSRLKAEQEARERGEPLPSNLSPVAVGAYDDEEEEEEELGRAVRAQRKPKKGQAEGIVGGKGGRVAGAGEGGKEGGGE
;
A
#
# COMPACT_ATOMS: atom_id res chain seq x y z
N MET A 1 23.81 -20.50 -4.13
CA MET A 1 23.39 -19.29 -4.90
C MET A 1 22.73 -19.74 -6.18
N ALA A 2 21.63 -19.10 -6.59
CA ALA A 2 20.92 -19.43 -7.82
C ALA A 2 21.63 -18.87 -9.06
N GLN A 3 21.40 -19.49 -10.22
CA GLN A 3 21.94 -18.98 -11.48
C GLN A 3 21.31 -17.63 -11.84
N PRO A 4 22.09 -16.62 -12.32
CA PRO A 4 21.59 -15.27 -12.58
C PRO A 4 20.36 -15.23 -13.51
N ARG A 5 20.36 -16.04 -14.58
CA ARG A 5 19.23 -16.15 -15.51
C ARG A 5 17.94 -16.62 -14.81
N ARG A 6 18.06 -17.59 -13.89
CA ARG A 6 16.91 -18.10 -13.14
C ARG A 6 16.35 -17.04 -12.19
N VAL A 7 17.21 -16.27 -11.52
CA VAL A 7 16.78 -15.16 -10.65
C VAL A 7 15.96 -14.15 -11.44
N GLN A 8 16.44 -13.73 -12.61
CA GLN A 8 15.72 -12.79 -13.47
C GLN A 8 14.38 -13.34 -13.96
N MET A 9 14.32 -14.61 -14.38
CA MET A 9 13.05 -15.22 -14.80
C MET A 9 12.02 -15.28 -13.67
N VAL A 10 12.45 -15.65 -12.46
CA VAL A 10 11.56 -15.71 -11.30
C VAL A 10 11.12 -14.30 -10.90
N ALA A 11 12.02 -13.31 -10.96
CA ALA A 11 11.69 -11.91 -10.66
C ALA A 11 10.62 -11.38 -11.61
N GLN A 12 10.79 -11.60 -12.92
CA GLN A 12 9.82 -11.22 -13.94
C GLN A 12 8.47 -11.93 -13.78
N GLN A 13 8.49 -13.19 -13.35
CA GLN A 13 7.26 -13.93 -13.10
C GLN A 13 6.52 -13.40 -11.86
N ILE A 14 7.26 -13.06 -10.79
CA ILE A 14 6.69 -12.41 -9.60
C ILE A 14 6.12 -11.04 -9.97
N HIS A 15 6.85 -10.22 -10.73
CA HIS A 15 6.39 -8.92 -11.20
C HIS A 15 5.02 -9.03 -11.88
N ARG A 16 4.90 -9.92 -12.88
CA ARG A 16 3.66 -10.15 -13.60
C ARG A 16 2.52 -10.57 -12.68
N GLU A 17 2.77 -11.47 -11.74
CA GLU A 17 1.73 -11.96 -10.85
C GLU A 17 1.29 -10.94 -9.81
N VAL A 18 2.22 -10.20 -9.22
CA VAL A 18 1.91 -9.13 -8.26
C VAL A 18 1.17 -8.00 -8.97
N ALA A 19 1.60 -7.60 -10.17
CA ALA A 19 0.89 -6.60 -10.98
C ALA A 19 -0.54 -7.07 -11.32
N SER A 20 -0.70 -8.33 -11.71
CA SER A 20 -2.02 -8.94 -11.96
C SER A 20 -2.89 -8.96 -10.69
N MET A 21 -2.30 -9.23 -9.52
CA MET A 21 -3.02 -9.17 -8.25
C MET A 21 -3.46 -7.74 -7.91
N LEU A 22 -2.64 -6.72 -8.12
CA LEU A 22 -3.05 -5.33 -7.87
C LEU A 22 -4.26 -4.90 -8.74
N LEU A 23 -4.32 -5.37 -9.98
CA LEU A 23 -5.40 -4.99 -10.91
C LEU A 23 -6.69 -5.77 -10.66
N ASN A 24 -6.59 -7.05 -10.31
CA ASN A 24 -7.73 -7.96 -10.26
C ASN A 24 -8.22 -8.30 -8.84
N ASP A 25 -7.36 -8.17 -7.83
CA ASP A 25 -7.68 -8.55 -6.46
C ASP A 25 -8.30 -7.40 -5.68
N THR A 26 -9.52 -7.61 -5.19
CA THR A 26 -10.25 -6.63 -4.39
C THR A 26 -9.57 -6.34 -3.06
N THR A 27 -8.82 -7.30 -2.50
CA THR A 27 -8.11 -7.16 -1.22
C THR A 27 -6.94 -6.19 -1.32
N LEU A 28 -6.20 -6.25 -2.44
CA LEU A 28 -5.07 -5.36 -2.69
C LEU A 28 -5.52 -3.99 -3.14
N ARG A 29 -6.59 -3.91 -3.94
CA ARG A 29 -7.24 -2.63 -4.25
C ARG A 29 -7.70 -1.90 -3.00
N ALA A 30 -8.36 -2.61 -2.08
CA ALA A 30 -8.78 -2.02 -0.80
C ALA A 30 -7.61 -1.63 0.11
N ALA A 31 -6.43 -2.22 -0.07
CA ALA A 31 -5.23 -1.86 0.68
C ALA A 31 -4.62 -0.54 0.19
N VAL A 32 -4.62 -0.31 -1.12
CA VAL A 32 -4.15 0.94 -1.74
C VAL A 32 -5.19 2.06 -1.59
N GLN A 33 -6.48 1.71 -1.59
CA GLN A 33 -7.59 2.66 -1.58
C GLN A 33 -8.57 2.32 -0.43
N PRO A 34 -8.24 2.64 0.84
CA PRO A 34 -9.14 2.35 1.96
C PRO A 34 -10.46 3.11 1.89
N GLU A 35 -10.50 4.24 1.17
CA GLU A 35 -11.69 5.10 1.02
C GLU A 35 -12.78 4.49 0.12
N HIS A 36 -12.45 3.51 -0.75
CA HIS A 36 -13.43 2.81 -1.58
C HIS A 36 -14.46 2.01 -0.76
N ALA A 37 -14.14 1.64 0.48
CA ALA A 37 -15.07 0.95 1.37
C ALA A 37 -16.14 1.89 1.97
N LEU A 38 -15.96 3.22 1.89
CA LEU A 38 -16.80 4.23 2.52
C LEU A 38 -17.79 4.92 1.55
N GLY A 39 -17.82 4.52 0.27
CA GLY A 39 -18.80 5.03 -0.71
C GLY A 39 -18.60 6.48 -1.15
N ALA A 40 -17.48 7.12 -0.77
CA ALA A 40 -17.11 8.44 -1.25
C ALA A 40 -16.26 8.28 -2.53
N ASP A 41 -16.91 8.15 -3.68
CA ASP A 41 -16.25 8.24 -4.97
C ASP A 41 -15.98 9.72 -5.27
N LYS A 42 -14.85 10.26 -4.82
CA LYS A 42 -14.49 11.64 -5.15
C LYS A 42 -13.00 11.84 -5.35
N PHE A 43 -12.50 11.25 -6.43
CA PHE A 43 -11.17 11.44 -7.01
C PHE A 43 -10.11 10.49 -6.42
N MET A 44 -9.88 9.37 -7.11
CA MET A 44 -8.63 8.58 -7.16
C MET A 44 -7.54 9.02 -6.14
N SER A 45 -7.68 8.66 -4.86
CA SER A 45 -6.74 9.13 -3.82
C SER A 45 -5.31 8.62 -4.07
N ALA A 46 -5.16 7.42 -4.64
CA ALA A 46 -3.87 6.96 -5.15
C ALA A 46 -4.05 5.82 -6.16
N ILE A 47 -3.17 5.75 -7.17
CA ILE A 47 -3.01 4.63 -8.09
C ILE A 47 -1.63 4.02 -7.87
N ALA A 48 -1.55 2.75 -7.50
CA ALA A 48 -0.29 2.04 -7.31
C ALA A 48 0.02 1.12 -8.50
N THR A 49 1.28 1.10 -8.92
CA THR A 49 1.81 0.23 -9.98
C THR A 49 3.14 -0.38 -9.56
N ILE A 50 3.48 -1.56 -10.10
CA ILE A 50 4.76 -2.20 -9.83
C ILE A 50 5.77 -1.73 -10.88
N SER A 51 6.80 -1.00 -10.44
CA SER A 51 7.89 -0.55 -11.30
C SER A 51 8.82 -1.71 -11.63
N ASP A 52 9.36 -2.37 -10.61
CA ASP A 52 10.33 -3.44 -10.77
C ASP A 52 10.30 -4.44 -9.60
N VAL A 53 10.92 -5.61 -9.78
CA VAL A 53 11.10 -6.62 -8.74
C VAL A 53 12.54 -7.11 -8.74
N GLU A 54 13.19 -6.98 -7.60
CA GLU A 54 14.54 -7.50 -7.37
C GLU A 54 14.49 -8.70 -6.42
N LEU A 55 15.14 -9.79 -6.82
CA LEU A 55 15.26 -11.00 -6.02
C LEU A 55 16.68 -11.15 -5.48
N SER A 56 16.78 -11.59 -4.23
CA SER A 56 18.05 -12.01 -3.65
C SER A 56 18.64 -13.22 -4.40
N ALA A 57 19.96 -13.37 -4.35
CA ALA A 57 20.68 -14.45 -5.04
C ALA A 57 20.30 -15.86 -4.56
N ASP A 58 19.68 -15.98 -3.39
CA ASP A 58 19.15 -17.22 -2.81
C ASP A 58 17.64 -17.42 -3.05
N LEU A 59 16.98 -16.49 -3.77
CA LEU A 59 15.53 -16.49 -4.05
C LEU A 59 14.65 -16.45 -2.79
N GLN A 60 15.18 -16.00 -1.66
CA GLN A 60 14.45 -15.96 -0.39
C GLN A 60 13.73 -14.63 -0.16
N VAL A 61 14.23 -13.52 -0.72
CA VAL A 61 13.66 -12.18 -0.54
C VAL A 61 13.38 -11.55 -1.90
N ALA A 62 12.17 -11.01 -2.05
CA ALA A 62 11.70 -10.27 -3.20
C ALA A 62 11.41 -8.82 -2.78
N LYS A 63 12.23 -7.89 -3.24
CA LYS A 63 11.96 -6.45 -3.14
C LYS A 63 11.09 -6.07 -4.32
N VAL A 64 9.91 -5.54 -4.03
CA VAL A 64 8.94 -5.09 -5.03
C VAL A 64 8.88 -3.58 -4.95
N TYR A 65 9.33 -2.93 -6.01
CA TYR A 65 9.32 -1.48 -6.14
C TYR A 65 7.96 -1.04 -6.66
N VAL A 66 7.33 -0.11 -5.94
CA VAL A 66 5.97 0.36 -6.20
C VAL A 66 6.00 1.85 -6.47
N SER A 67 5.51 2.26 -7.63
CA SER A 67 5.23 3.66 -7.91
C SER A 67 3.77 3.94 -7.56
N VAL A 68 3.56 4.88 -6.65
CA VAL A 68 2.22 5.33 -6.22
C VAL A 68 2.00 6.74 -6.72
N TYR A 69 0.99 6.92 -7.56
CA TYR A 69 0.58 8.22 -8.06
C TYR A 69 -0.60 8.74 -7.25
N GLY A 70 -0.44 9.87 -6.55
CA GLY A 70 -1.45 10.45 -5.67
C GLY A 70 -0.87 11.53 -4.78
N ASP A 71 -1.66 12.02 -3.83
CA ASP A 71 -1.19 12.93 -2.79
C ASP A 71 -0.26 12.22 -1.79
N GLU A 72 0.64 12.96 -1.11
CA GLU A 72 1.59 12.38 -0.14
C GLU A 72 0.90 11.51 0.92
N ARG A 73 -0.27 11.92 1.41
CA ARG A 73 -1.02 11.11 2.39
C ARG A 73 -1.54 9.82 1.76
N GLY A 74 -2.06 9.90 0.54
CA GLY A 74 -2.44 8.73 -0.26
C GLY A 74 -1.27 7.76 -0.50
N GLN A 75 -0.07 8.28 -0.77
CA GLN A 75 1.14 7.46 -0.95
C GLN A 75 1.51 6.68 0.32
N VAL A 76 1.60 7.38 1.46
CA VAL A 76 1.92 6.76 2.75
C VAL A 76 0.89 5.68 3.12
N VAL A 77 -0.40 6.01 3.02
CA VAL A 77 -1.49 5.09 3.34
C VAL A 77 -1.48 3.85 2.42
N ALA A 78 -1.25 4.06 1.12
CA ALA A 78 -1.16 2.97 0.16
C ALA A 78 0.03 2.04 0.46
N MET A 79 1.20 2.60 0.76
CA MET A 79 2.40 1.84 1.10
C MET A 79 2.23 1.07 2.41
N GLU A 80 1.66 1.67 3.45
CA GLU A 80 1.33 0.96 4.69
C GLU A 80 0.33 -0.18 4.45
N GLY A 81 -0.70 0.07 3.63
CA GLY A 81 -1.68 -0.94 3.24
C GLY A 81 -1.04 -2.13 2.53
N LEU A 82 -0.16 -1.86 1.55
CA LEU A 82 0.58 -2.89 0.83
C LEU A 82 1.53 -3.67 1.76
N ARG A 83 2.28 -2.98 2.61
CA ARG A 83 3.16 -3.59 3.63
C ARG A 83 2.37 -4.51 4.56
N ALA A 84 1.19 -4.09 5.03
CA ALA A 84 0.31 -4.91 5.86
C ALA A 84 -0.22 -6.17 5.13
N LYS A 85 -0.29 -6.15 3.80
CA LYS A 85 -0.73 -7.27 2.97
C LYS A 85 0.42 -8.05 2.32
N ALA A 86 1.67 -7.80 2.70
CA ALA A 86 2.83 -8.53 2.17
C ALA A 86 2.71 -10.06 2.33
N ALA A 87 2.24 -10.54 3.49
CA ALA A 87 2.01 -11.97 3.71
C ALA A 87 0.92 -12.56 2.81
N TYR A 88 -0.13 -11.77 2.53
CA TYR A 88 -1.19 -12.17 1.61
C TYR A 88 -0.64 -12.32 0.19
N VAL A 89 0.11 -11.32 -0.29
CA VAL A 89 0.75 -11.32 -1.62
C VAL A 89 1.70 -12.50 -1.75
N ARG A 90 2.55 -12.73 -0.74
CA ARG A 90 3.45 -13.89 -0.69
C ARG A 90 2.69 -15.21 -0.87
N SER A 91 1.58 -15.39 -0.18
CA SER A 91 0.77 -16.60 -0.29
C SER A 91 0.11 -16.74 -1.68
N GLY A 92 -0.35 -15.63 -2.26
CA GLY A 92 -0.92 -15.57 -3.60
C GLY A 92 0.10 -15.94 -4.67
N VAL A 93 1.28 -15.32 -4.63
CA VAL A 93 2.42 -15.60 -5.53
C VAL A 93 2.83 -17.07 -5.43
N GLY A 94 2.95 -17.61 -4.22
CA GLY A 94 3.27 -19.03 -4.01
C GLY A 94 2.29 -19.99 -4.68
N ARG A 95 0.98 -19.70 -4.57
CA ARG A 95 -0.09 -20.50 -5.19
C ARG A 95 -0.09 -20.39 -6.71
N LYS A 96 -0.01 -19.16 -7.24
CA LYS A 96 -0.07 -18.92 -8.69
C LYS A 96 1.14 -19.47 -9.44
N MET A 97 2.33 -19.33 -8.86
CA MET A 97 3.59 -19.82 -9.44
C MET A 97 3.91 -21.28 -9.06
N LYS A 98 3.07 -21.94 -8.24
CA LYS A 98 3.28 -23.30 -7.73
C LYS A 98 4.66 -23.49 -7.09
N LEU A 99 5.10 -22.49 -6.31
CA LEU A 99 6.39 -22.54 -5.63
C LEU A 99 6.29 -23.37 -4.34
N ARG A 100 7.31 -24.21 -4.09
CA ARG A 100 7.45 -24.89 -2.79
C ARG A 100 7.73 -23.90 -1.66
N PHE A 101 8.55 -22.89 -1.95
CA PHE A 101 8.87 -21.81 -1.03
C PHE A 101 8.69 -20.48 -1.77
N ALA A 102 7.76 -19.67 -1.29
CA ALA A 102 7.57 -18.32 -1.80
C ALA A 102 8.53 -17.36 -1.07
N PRO A 103 9.22 -16.47 -1.80
CA PRO A 103 10.10 -15.47 -1.19
C PRO A 103 9.32 -14.54 -0.27
N GLU A 104 9.99 -13.97 0.71
CA GLU A 104 9.47 -12.86 1.50
C GLU A 104 9.31 -11.64 0.60
N VAL A 105 8.10 -11.08 0.55
CA VAL A 105 7.80 -9.90 -0.27
C VAL A 105 7.98 -8.66 0.59
N ARG A 106 8.82 -7.73 0.13
CA ARG A 106 9.04 -6.41 0.74
C ARG A 106 8.66 -5.32 -0.25
N PHE A 107 7.73 -4.46 0.12
CA PHE A 107 7.33 -3.33 -0.70
C PHE A 107 8.20 -2.12 -0.40
N ILE A 108 8.75 -1.53 -1.46
CA ILE A 108 9.62 -0.35 -1.41
C ILE A 108 9.01 0.69 -2.35
N GLN A 109 8.93 1.94 -1.91
CA GLN A 109 8.44 3.03 -2.76
C GLN A 109 9.49 3.36 -3.82
N ASP A 110 9.04 3.66 -5.04
CA ASP A 110 9.91 4.02 -6.15
C ASP A 110 9.81 5.52 -6.50
N ASP A 111 10.77 6.31 -6.03
CA ASP A 111 10.87 7.75 -6.34
C ASP A 111 11.76 8.02 -7.57
N SER A 112 12.12 6.98 -8.33
CA SER A 112 12.98 7.12 -9.50
C SER A 112 12.36 8.05 -10.57
N MET A 113 11.03 8.11 -10.64
CA MET A 113 10.32 9.04 -11.52
C MET A 113 10.51 10.50 -11.12
N GLU A 114 10.38 10.83 -9.83
CA GLU A 114 10.59 12.18 -9.31
C GLU A 114 12.05 12.61 -9.44
N ARG A 115 12.97 11.70 -9.15
CA ARG A 115 14.41 11.91 -9.37
C ARG A 115 14.72 12.17 -10.84
N GLY A 116 14.14 11.39 -11.76
CA GLY A 116 14.32 11.56 -13.20
C GLY A 116 13.85 12.94 -13.68
N SER A 117 12.65 13.36 -13.28
CA SER A 117 12.11 14.69 -13.61
C SER A 117 13.03 15.82 -13.11
N ARG A 118 13.53 15.70 -11.87
CA ARG A 118 14.48 16.66 -11.29
C ARG A 118 15.75 16.75 -12.11
N VAL A 119 16.36 15.62 -12.50
CA VAL A 119 17.57 15.59 -13.33
C VAL A 119 17.33 16.25 -14.69
N LEU A 120 16.24 15.90 -15.38
CA LEU A 120 15.87 16.53 -16.66
C LEU A 120 15.71 18.05 -16.52
N SER A 121 15.07 18.53 -15.45
CA SER A 121 14.91 19.97 -15.21
C SER A 121 16.24 20.70 -15.04
N ILE A 122 17.20 20.07 -14.35
CA ILE A 122 18.55 20.62 -14.15
C ILE A 122 19.31 20.65 -15.48
N LEU A 123 19.25 19.56 -16.26
CA LEU A 123 19.89 19.50 -17.58
C LEU A 123 19.32 20.54 -18.54
N SER A 124 17.99 20.71 -18.56
CA SER A 124 17.32 21.75 -19.36
C SER A 124 17.74 23.15 -18.92
N ARG A 125 17.87 23.41 -17.61
CA ARG A 125 18.33 24.69 -17.06
C ARG A 125 19.76 25.01 -17.48
N LEU A 126 20.67 24.04 -17.37
CA LEU A 126 22.07 24.21 -17.76
C LEU A 126 22.20 24.50 -19.27
N LYS A 127 21.42 23.80 -20.09
CA LYS A 127 21.40 24.04 -21.54
C LYS A 127 20.87 25.45 -21.88
N ALA A 128 19.79 25.88 -21.23
CA ALA A 128 19.24 27.22 -21.41
C ALA A 128 20.22 28.33 -20.94
N GLU A 129 20.96 28.09 -19.86
CA GLU A 129 21.99 29.02 -19.37
C GLU A 129 23.17 29.13 -20.36
N GLN A 130 23.60 28.02 -20.96
CA GLN A 130 24.64 28.02 -21.99
C GLN A 130 24.18 28.77 -23.24
N GLU A 131 22.98 28.49 -23.75
CA GLU A 131 22.43 29.18 -24.93
C GLU A 131 22.23 30.69 -24.67
N ALA A 132 21.77 31.09 -23.48
CA ALA A 132 21.63 32.51 -23.12
C ALA A 132 22.99 33.22 -23.05
N ARG A 133 24.02 32.55 -22.51
CA ARG A 133 25.39 33.08 -22.51
C ARG A 133 25.97 33.23 -23.92
N GLU A 134 25.70 32.28 -24.81
CA GLU A 134 26.16 32.32 -26.20
C GLU A 134 25.44 33.39 -27.04
N ARG A 135 24.16 33.67 -26.75
CA ARG A 135 23.36 34.71 -27.43
C ARG A 135 23.50 36.11 -26.84
N GLY A 136 24.23 36.28 -25.73
CA GLY A 136 24.39 37.58 -25.05
C GLY A 136 23.09 38.12 -24.42
N GLU A 137 22.11 37.24 -24.18
CA GLU A 137 20.81 37.60 -23.61
C GLU A 137 20.83 37.47 -22.08
N PRO A 138 20.15 38.37 -21.33
CA PRO A 138 20.05 38.25 -19.89
C PRO A 138 19.28 36.99 -19.50
N LEU A 139 19.74 36.29 -18.46
CA LEU A 139 19.15 35.05 -17.98
C LEU A 139 17.66 35.26 -17.61
N PRO A 140 16.76 34.32 -17.95
CA PRO A 140 15.36 34.43 -17.60
C PRO A 140 15.18 34.41 -16.07
N SER A 141 14.45 35.40 -15.55
CA SER A 141 14.23 35.65 -14.12
C SER A 141 13.26 34.68 -13.44
N ASN A 142 12.60 33.79 -14.19
CA ASN A 142 11.64 32.83 -13.66
C ASN A 142 12.28 31.54 -13.12
N LEU A 143 13.62 31.49 -13.02
CA LEU A 143 14.35 30.42 -12.37
C LEU A 143 14.30 30.57 -10.83
N SER A 144 13.10 30.54 -10.26
CA SER A 144 12.95 30.36 -8.81
C SER A 144 13.59 29.03 -8.42
N PRO A 145 14.40 28.96 -7.35
CA PRO A 145 15.01 27.71 -6.92
C PRO A 145 13.90 26.76 -6.49
N VAL A 146 13.66 25.70 -7.27
CA VAL A 146 13.03 24.51 -6.71
C VAL A 146 13.96 24.08 -5.58
N ALA A 147 13.46 24.16 -4.35
CA ALA A 147 14.22 23.89 -3.14
C ALA A 147 15.00 22.58 -3.32
N VAL A 148 16.31 22.67 -3.15
CA VAL A 148 17.16 21.51 -2.94
C VAL A 148 16.82 21.01 -1.53
N GLY A 149 15.68 20.33 -1.42
CA GLY A 149 15.28 19.59 -0.23
C GLY A 149 16.10 18.31 -0.15
N ALA A 150 16.92 18.24 0.88
CA ALA A 150 17.44 17.08 1.60
C ALA A 150 17.50 15.74 0.84
N TYR A 151 18.71 15.29 0.54
CA TYR A 151 19.04 13.87 0.70
C TYR A 151 19.88 13.78 1.97
N ASP A 152 19.27 13.29 3.04
CA ASP A 152 19.85 12.36 4.02
C ASP A 152 18.78 12.15 5.13
N ASP A 153 18.52 10.87 5.43
CA ASP A 153 17.64 10.33 6.49
C ASP A 153 16.11 10.31 6.27
N GLU A 154 15.63 9.47 5.33
CA GLU A 154 14.20 9.09 5.22
C GLU A 154 13.80 7.86 6.07
N GLU A 155 14.70 7.28 6.87
CA GLU A 155 14.31 6.16 7.76
C GLU A 155 13.55 6.61 9.03
N GLU A 156 13.56 7.91 9.38
CA GLU A 156 12.93 8.41 10.61
C GLU A 156 11.52 9.01 10.40
N GLU A 157 11.19 9.59 9.25
CA GLU A 157 9.88 10.25 9.01
C GLU A 157 8.72 9.27 8.74
N GLU A 158 8.98 8.13 8.07
CA GLU A 158 7.96 7.09 7.85
C GLU A 158 7.43 6.51 9.18
N GLU A 159 8.28 6.47 10.21
CA GLU A 159 7.90 5.93 11.52
C GLU A 159 6.99 6.89 12.29
N GLU A 160 7.19 8.21 12.16
CA GLU A 160 6.41 9.23 12.87
C GLU A 160 5.01 9.41 12.26
N LEU A 161 4.92 9.43 10.92
CA LEU A 161 3.64 9.50 10.20
C LEU A 161 2.83 8.22 10.33
N GLY A 162 3.47 7.05 10.24
CA GLY A 162 2.81 5.76 10.47
C GLY A 162 2.30 5.60 11.90
N ARG A 163 3.03 6.13 12.89
CA ARG A 163 2.55 6.22 14.29
C ARG A 163 1.32 7.12 14.42
N ALA A 164 1.27 8.25 13.71
CA ALA A 164 0.11 9.17 13.73
C ALA A 164 -1.14 8.58 13.06
N VAL A 165 -0.99 7.89 11.93
CA VAL A 165 -2.10 7.18 11.25
C VAL A 165 -2.60 6.01 12.12
N ARG A 166 -1.70 5.28 12.78
CA ARG A 166 -2.04 4.20 13.71
C ARG A 166 -2.73 4.71 14.98
N ALA A 167 -2.40 5.92 15.45
CA ALA A 167 -3.03 6.55 16.61
C ALA A 167 -4.50 6.94 16.35
N GLN A 168 -4.86 7.31 15.13
CA GLN A 168 -6.25 7.64 14.75
C GLN A 168 -7.19 6.43 14.69
N ARG A 169 -6.65 5.21 14.68
CA ARG A 169 -7.43 3.95 14.63
C ARG A 169 -7.78 3.34 15.99
N LYS A 170 -7.59 4.04 17.12
CA LYS A 170 -8.06 3.52 18.42
C LYS A 170 -9.59 3.46 18.46
N PRO A 171 -10.22 2.29 18.71
CA PRO A 171 -11.66 2.23 18.95
C PRO A 171 -11.98 2.94 20.27
N LYS A 172 -12.98 3.83 20.27
CA LYS A 172 -13.57 4.38 21.50
C LYS A 172 -14.11 3.22 22.34
N LYS A 173 -13.34 2.75 23.33
CA LYS A 173 -13.84 1.92 24.42
C LYS A 173 -14.45 2.84 25.47
N GLY A 174 -15.72 2.58 25.80
CA GLY A 174 -16.32 2.96 27.08
C GLY A 174 -17.29 4.12 27.04
N GLN A 175 -18.56 3.83 26.75
CA GLN A 175 -19.70 4.31 27.56
C GLN A 175 -20.72 3.18 27.63
N ALA A 176 -20.60 2.38 28.68
CA ALA A 176 -21.65 1.51 29.18
C ALA A 176 -21.89 1.92 30.64
N GLU A 177 -22.76 2.90 30.83
CA GLU A 177 -23.55 3.08 32.04
C GLU A 177 -25.00 2.85 31.57
N GLY A 178 -25.79 1.92 32.10
CA GLY A 178 -26.00 1.65 33.51
C GLY A 178 -27.46 2.03 33.81
N ILE A 179 -28.41 1.15 33.52
CA ILE A 179 -29.77 1.24 34.08
C ILE A 179 -30.11 -0.12 34.69
N VAL A 180 -29.94 -0.18 36.01
CA VAL A 180 -30.45 -1.21 36.90
C VAL A 180 -31.86 -0.80 37.34
N GLY A 181 -32.77 -1.78 37.37
CA GLY A 181 -33.77 -1.86 38.44
C GLY A 181 -35.23 -1.85 37.99
N GLY A 182 -35.90 -3.00 38.07
CA GLY A 182 -37.35 -3.11 37.91
C GLY A 182 -37.89 -4.49 38.26
N LYS A 183 -38.19 -4.68 39.54
CA LYS A 183 -38.66 -5.90 40.21
C LYS A 183 -39.88 -6.59 39.57
N GLY A 184 -39.92 -7.92 39.75
CA GLY A 184 -41.09 -8.59 40.35
C GLY A 184 -41.88 -9.54 39.46
N GLY A 185 -42.15 -10.75 39.99
CA GLY A 185 -43.28 -11.56 39.54
C GLY A 185 -43.00 -13.05 39.38
N ARG A 186 -43.07 -13.81 40.48
CA ARG A 186 -43.24 -15.27 40.49
C ARG A 186 -44.64 -15.65 39.98
N VAL A 187 -44.74 -16.74 39.21
CA VAL A 187 -45.73 -17.85 39.26
C VAL A 187 -45.24 -18.91 38.24
N ALA A 188 -44.89 -20.17 38.54
CA ALA A 188 -45.58 -21.30 39.18
C ALA A 188 -46.78 -21.85 38.40
N GLY A 189 -46.68 -23.13 37.97
CA GLY A 189 -47.76 -24.01 37.47
C GLY A 189 -47.61 -24.39 35.99
N ALA A 190 -47.31 -25.64 35.59
CA ALA A 190 -48.05 -26.92 35.70
C ALA A 190 -48.79 -27.29 34.38
N GLY A 191 -48.71 -28.57 33.99
CA GLY A 191 -49.37 -29.21 32.83
C GLY A 191 -48.35 -29.68 31.77
N GLU A 192 -47.86 -30.93 31.68
CA GLU A 192 -48.44 -32.28 31.79
C GLU A 192 -49.20 -32.75 30.53
N GLY A 193 -48.76 -33.90 29.97
CA GLY A 193 -49.44 -34.74 28.95
C GLY A 193 -49.34 -34.25 27.49
N GLY A 194 -49.05 -35.05 26.46
CA GLY A 194 -49.08 -36.50 26.29
C GLY A 194 -49.96 -36.87 25.07
N LYS A 195 -49.47 -37.81 24.23
CA LYS A 195 -50.19 -38.57 23.16
C LYS A 195 -50.55 -37.80 21.88
N GLU A 196 -50.74 -38.38 20.69
CA GLU A 196 -50.51 -39.66 19.99
C GLU A 196 -51.00 -39.42 18.53
N GLY A 197 -50.55 -40.24 17.58
CA GLY A 197 -51.18 -40.43 16.26
C GLY A 197 -50.68 -39.48 15.15
N GLY A 198 -50.23 -39.92 13.97
CA GLY A 198 -50.58 -41.12 13.20
C GLY A 198 -51.47 -40.71 12.03
N GLY A 199 -51.00 -40.86 10.79
CA GLY A 199 -51.82 -40.66 9.59
C GLY A 199 -51.02 -40.24 8.35
N GLU A 200 -50.69 -41.25 7.54
CA GLU A 200 -50.42 -41.30 6.08
C GLU A 200 -49.54 -40.24 5.39
#